data_AF-A0A7S4HUS3-F1
#
_entry.id   AF-A0A7S4HUS3-F1
#
_cell.length_a   1.000
_cell.length_b   1.000
_cell.length_c   1.000
_cell.angle_alpha   90.00
_cell.angle_beta   90.00
_cell.angle_gamma   90.00
#
_symmetry.space_group_name_H-M   'P 1'
#
loop_
_entity.id
_entity.type
_entity.pdbx_description
1 polymer ?
#
loop_
_entity_poly.entity_id
_entity_poly.type
_entity_poly.pdbx_seq_one_letter_code
_entity_poly.pdbx_strand_id
1 'polypeptide(L)'
;MRSLFRLTSLFLAAVSVAAFCPAPALHFSAARTALPRSTTHLFMASIKEWEAAYLARANTGSMQPEMVYTLVYNPYTEEEGVHTTRMEESQGSGEALLVFESIEECNRFAQQLGQEPSVPGQPVTTPMPLVQAEQACQQMGWTIMVVPE
;
A
#
# COMPACT_ATOMS: atom_id res chain seq x y z
N MET A 1 46.81 35.23 29.11
CA MET A 1 46.60 36.46 28.32
C MET A 1 45.23 36.36 27.65
N ARG A 2 44.36 37.36 27.85
CA ARG A 2 43.34 37.96 26.94
C ARG A 2 42.65 36.99 25.94
N SER A 3 41.34 36.84 25.82
CA SER A 3 40.23 37.81 25.73
C SER A 3 38.93 36.99 25.65
N LEU A 4 37.92 37.14 26.50
CA LEU A 4 36.74 38.01 26.31
C LEU A 4 36.30 38.17 24.85
N PHE A 5 35.20 37.50 24.48
CA PHE A 5 34.16 38.10 23.62
C PHE A 5 32.78 37.52 23.99
N ARG A 6 31.90 38.42 24.44
CA ARG A 6 30.47 38.21 24.66
C ARG A 6 29.75 38.20 23.31
N LEU A 7 28.76 37.33 23.15
CA LEU A 7 27.64 37.59 22.25
C LEU A 7 26.35 37.05 22.89
N THR A 8 25.68 37.99 23.55
CA THR A 8 24.29 37.93 23.98
C THR A 8 23.39 37.88 22.76
N SER A 9 22.60 36.82 22.61
CA SER A 9 21.46 36.80 21.69
C SER A 9 20.17 36.85 22.51
N LEU A 10 19.56 38.03 22.57
CA LEU A 10 18.19 38.22 23.05
C LEU A 10 17.24 37.62 22.01
N PHE A 11 16.43 36.63 22.40
CA PHE A 11 15.21 36.30 21.66
C PHE A 11 14.02 36.96 22.35
N LEU A 12 13.41 37.88 21.62
CA LEU A 12 12.17 38.56 21.95
C LEU A 12 11.03 37.52 22.01
N ALA A 13 10.37 37.39 23.17
CA ALA A 13 9.10 36.69 23.28
C ALA A 13 7.98 37.65 22.83
N ALA A 14 7.38 37.38 21.67
CA ALA A 14 6.14 38.01 21.26
C ALA A 14 4.97 37.15 21.76
N VAL A 15 4.37 37.54 22.88
CA VAL A 15 3.11 36.96 23.37
C VAL A 15 1.97 37.76 22.75
N SER A 16 1.29 37.16 21.77
CA SER A 16 0.11 37.75 21.14
C SER A 16 -1.12 37.66 22.05
N VAL A 17 -1.82 38.78 22.11
CA VAL A 17 -3.02 39.07 22.89
C VAL A 17 -4.21 38.22 22.40
N ALA A 18 -4.88 37.54 23.34
CA ALA A 18 -6.16 36.89 23.10
C ALA A 18 -7.28 37.94 23.04
N ALA A 19 -7.92 38.10 21.88
CA ALA A 19 -9.11 38.90 21.72
C ALA A 19 -10.36 38.02 21.89
N PHE A 20 -11.12 38.32 22.93
CA PHE A 20 -12.38 37.71 23.31
C PHE A 20 -13.51 38.33 22.47
N CYS A 21 -14.20 37.55 21.64
CA CYS A 21 -15.42 37.97 20.95
C CYS A 21 -16.60 37.08 21.38
N PRO A 22 -17.66 37.63 22.00
CA PRO A 22 -18.93 36.95 22.14
C PRO A 22 -19.80 37.26 20.92
N ALA A 23 -20.30 36.23 20.25
CA ALA A 23 -21.31 36.38 19.20
C ALA A 23 -22.52 35.46 19.49
N PRO A 24 -23.74 35.90 19.11
CA PRO A 24 -24.98 35.48 19.74
C PRO A 24 -25.55 34.17 19.17
N ALA A 25 -26.36 33.53 20.01
CA ALA A 25 -27.18 32.38 19.68
C ALA A 25 -28.08 32.64 18.46
N LEU A 26 -27.92 31.82 17.42
CA LEU A 26 -28.93 31.62 16.40
C LEU A 26 -29.43 30.18 16.47
N HIS A 27 -30.69 30.10 16.87
CA HIS A 27 -31.52 28.91 16.91
C HIS A 27 -31.82 28.50 15.45
N PHE A 28 -31.11 27.50 14.92
CA PHE A 28 -31.43 26.89 13.64
C PHE A 28 -32.03 25.50 13.90
N SER A 29 -33.35 25.45 13.98
CA SER A 29 -34.10 24.19 13.98
C SER A 29 -34.18 23.67 12.54
N ALA A 30 -33.14 22.95 12.13
CA ALA A 30 -33.21 22.13 10.93
C ALA A 30 -33.75 20.76 11.33
N ALA A 31 -34.96 20.46 10.86
CA ALA A 31 -35.51 19.12 10.85
C ALA A 31 -34.50 18.16 10.21
N ARG A 32 -33.82 17.36 11.03
CA ARG A 32 -33.01 16.23 10.58
C ARG A 32 -33.96 15.13 10.16
N THR A 33 -34.44 15.17 8.93
CA THR A 33 -34.78 13.94 8.22
C THR A 33 -33.51 13.11 8.18
N ALA A 34 -33.53 12.02 8.96
CA ALA A 34 -32.46 11.04 8.99
C ALA A 34 -32.31 10.46 7.57
N LEU A 35 -31.30 10.93 6.86
CA LEU A 35 -30.74 10.18 5.74
C LEU A 35 -30.32 8.82 6.31
N PRO A 36 -30.70 7.69 5.69
CA PRO A 36 -30.06 6.43 6.03
C PRO A 36 -28.57 6.64 5.80
N ARG A 37 -27.79 6.62 6.88
CA ARG A 37 -26.35 6.43 6.83
C ARG A 37 -26.17 5.08 6.15
N SER A 38 -26.03 5.10 4.83
CA SER A 38 -25.58 3.95 4.07
C SER A 38 -24.22 3.61 4.65
N THR A 39 -24.23 2.52 5.39
CA THR A 39 -23.13 1.97 6.15
C THR A 39 -21.98 1.70 5.18
N THR A 40 -20.95 2.54 5.23
CA THR A 40 -19.62 2.31 4.66
C THR A 40 -18.91 1.18 5.42
N HIS A 41 -19.57 0.04 5.55
CA HIS A 41 -19.02 -1.20 6.10
C HIS A 41 -18.62 -2.19 4.98
N LEU A 42 -18.78 -1.78 3.72
CA LEU A 42 -18.24 -2.47 2.57
C LEU A 42 -16.87 -1.86 2.25
N PHE A 43 -15.83 -2.70 2.18
CA PHE A 43 -14.52 -2.46 1.57
C PHE A 43 -13.41 -1.81 2.42
N MET A 44 -13.11 -2.39 3.59
CA MET A 44 -11.70 -2.60 3.95
C MET A 44 -11.50 -4.10 4.12
N ALA A 45 -11.58 -4.84 3.01
CA ALA A 45 -11.08 -6.21 3.00
C ALA A 45 -9.58 -6.12 3.35
N SER A 46 -9.15 -6.92 4.33
CA SER A 46 -7.75 -6.94 4.75
C SER A 46 -6.86 -7.40 3.59
N ILE A 47 -5.58 -6.99 3.54
CA ILE A 47 -4.61 -7.47 2.52
C ILE A 47 -4.73 -8.98 2.31
N LYS A 48 -4.87 -9.74 3.39
CA LYS A 48 -5.03 -11.19 3.36
C LYS A 48 -6.25 -11.66 2.56
N GLU A 49 -7.37 -10.94 2.65
CA GLU A 49 -8.57 -11.26 1.87
C GLU A 49 -8.35 -10.97 0.38
N TRP A 50 -7.65 -9.90 0.03
CA TRP A 50 -7.31 -9.59 -1.36
C TRP A 50 -6.31 -10.59 -1.93
N GLU A 51 -5.25 -10.89 -1.19
CA GLU A 51 -4.27 -11.90 -1.57
C GLU A 51 -4.94 -13.26 -1.76
N ALA A 52 -5.82 -13.68 -0.83
CA ALA A 52 -6.59 -14.90 -0.98
C ALA A 52 -7.48 -14.89 -2.23
N ALA A 53 -8.09 -13.75 -2.58
CA ALA A 53 -8.92 -13.61 -3.78
C ALA A 53 -8.09 -13.73 -5.07
N TYR A 54 -6.89 -13.14 -5.11
CA TYR A 54 -5.99 -13.26 -6.26
C TYR A 54 -5.38 -14.66 -6.36
N LEU A 55 -4.98 -15.26 -5.23
CA LEU A 55 -4.51 -16.64 -5.18
C LEU A 55 -5.57 -17.63 -5.66
N ALA A 56 -6.85 -17.40 -5.33
CA ALA A 56 -7.96 -18.25 -5.80
C ALA A 56 -8.19 -18.17 -7.32
N ARG A 57 -7.77 -17.08 -7.97
CA ARG A 57 -7.85 -16.90 -9.43
C ARG A 57 -6.58 -17.34 -10.15
N ALA A 58 -5.46 -17.45 -9.43
CA ALA A 58 -4.18 -17.74 -10.04
C ALA A 58 -4.20 -19.11 -10.74
N ASN A 59 -3.48 -19.22 -11.86
CA ASN A 59 -3.35 -20.42 -12.67
C ASN A 59 -4.67 -20.98 -13.25
N THR A 60 -5.74 -20.18 -13.29
CA THR A 60 -6.99 -20.54 -13.98
C THR A 60 -6.97 -20.23 -15.49
N GLY A 61 -5.94 -19.52 -15.96
CA GLY A 61 -5.71 -19.22 -17.38
C GLY A 61 -5.30 -20.44 -18.20
N SER A 62 -5.61 -20.42 -19.50
CA SER A 62 -5.32 -21.54 -20.43
C SER A 62 -4.06 -21.35 -21.28
N MET A 63 -3.48 -20.14 -21.30
CA MET A 63 -2.23 -19.82 -21.99
C MET A 63 -1.24 -19.23 -21.00
N GLN A 64 0.01 -19.69 -21.05
CA GLN A 64 1.07 -19.07 -20.27
C GLN A 64 1.49 -17.74 -20.93
N PRO A 65 1.45 -16.61 -20.21
CA PRO A 65 1.87 -15.33 -20.76
C PRO A 65 3.39 -15.28 -20.93
N GLU A 66 3.88 -14.63 -22.00
CA GLU A 66 5.32 -14.41 -22.17
C GLU A 66 5.87 -13.36 -21.19
N MET A 67 5.06 -12.34 -20.88
CA MET A 67 5.37 -11.22 -20.01
C MET A 67 4.34 -11.13 -18.89
N VAL A 68 4.83 -10.87 -17.68
CA VAL A 68 4.00 -10.66 -16.49
C VAL A 68 4.43 -9.40 -15.75
N TYR A 69 3.57 -8.95 -14.84
CA TYR A 69 3.80 -7.78 -14.01
C TYR A 69 3.89 -8.21 -12.55
N THR A 70 4.90 -7.73 -11.84
CA THR A 70 5.06 -7.95 -10.39
C THR A 70 5.23 -6.62 -9.67
N LEU A 71 5.19 -6.66 -8.35
CA LEU A 71 5.37 -5.49 -7.50
C LEU A 71 6.77 -5.50 -6.89
N VAL A 72 7.51 -4.42 -7.11
CA VAL A 72 8.87 -4.21 -6.60
C VAL A 72 8.88 -3.02 -5.65
N TYR A 73 9.47 -3.21 -4.48
CA TYR A 73 9.73 -2.18 -3.49
C TYR A 73 11.16 -1.65 -3.64
N ASN A 74 11.34 -0.34 -3.49
CA ASN A 74 12.62 0.36 -3.57
C ASN A 74 13.48 -0.04 -4.80
N PRO A 75 12.94 0.02 -6.02
CA PRO A 75 13.68 -0.41 -7.22
C PRO A 75 14.96 0.42 -7.40
N TYR A 76 16.01 -0.24 -7.91
CA TYR A 76 17.33 0.36 -8.16
C TYR A 76 18.08 0.80 -6.89
N THR A 77 17.76 0.19 -5.74
CA THR A 77 18.45 0.44 -4.47
C THR A 77 18.99 -0.86 -3.87
N GLU A 78 19.85 -0.75 -2.85
CA GLU A 78 20.34 -1.91 -2.10
C GLU A 78 19.25 -2.59 -1.26
N GLU A 79 18.11 -1.92 -1.05
CA GLU A 79 16.95 -2.41 -0.31
C GLU A 79 15.82 -2.86 -1.26
N GLU A 80 16.14 -3.18 -2.50
CA GLU A 80 15.17 -3.68 -3.48
C GLU A 80 14.57 -5.02 -3.02
N GLY A 81 13.25 -5.13 -3.10
CA GLY A 81 12.51 -6.35 -2.74
C GLY A 81 11.29 -6.56 -3.60
N VAL A 82 10.77 -7.78 -3.64
CA VAL A 82 9.55 -8.14 -4.38
C VAL A 82 8.41 -8.43 -3.42
N HIS A 83 7.18 -8.08 -3.79
CA HIS A 83 6.00 -8.47 -3.01
C HIS A 83 5.83 -9.98 -3.06
N THR A 84 5.72 -10.61 -1.90
CA THR A 84 5.44 -12.03 -1.74
C THR A 84 4.23 -12.20 -0.83
N THR A 85 3.45 -13.25 -1.08
CA THR A 85 2.33 -13.63 -0.24
C THR A 85 2.52 -15.05 0.27
N ARG A 86 2.06 -15.31 1.48
CA ARG A 86 2.12 -16.64 2.07
C ARG A 86 0.89 -17.43 1.66
N MET A 87 1.11 -18.59 1.05
CA MET A 87 0.03 -19.51 0.71
C MET A 87 -0.43 -20.28 1.95
N GLU A 88 -1.74 -20.48 2.04
CA GLU A 88 -2.38 -21.38 3.00
C GLU A 88 -2.13 -22.84 2.60
N GLU A 89 -2.09 -23.75 3.58
CA GLU A 89 -1.73 -25.17 3.35
C GLU A 89 -2.57 -25.87 2.28
N SER A 90 -3.81 -25.43 2.06
CA SER A 90 -4.74 -25.98 1.06
C SER A 90 -4.34 -25.69 -0.39
N GLN A 91 -3.49 -24.69 -0.63
CA GLN A 91 -3.01 -24.27 -1.96
C GLN A 91 -1.51 -24.58 -2.17
N GLY A 92 -0.84 -25.09 -1.13
CA GLY A 92 0.60 -25.30 -1.06
C GLY A 92 1.18 -24.54 0.13
N SER A 93 2.05 -25.17 0.91
CA SER A 93 2.72 -24.49 2.03
C SER A 93 3.94 -23.72 1.53
N GLY A 94 3.99 -22.39 1.72
CA GLY A 94 5.20 -21.62 1.43
C GLY A 94 4.95 -20.17 1.05
N GLU A 95 6.04 -19.50 0.65
CA GLU A 95 6.02 -18.17 0.05
C GLU A 95 5.67 -18.30 -1.44
N ALA A 96 4.87 -17.38 -1.94
CA ALA A 96 4.53 -17.28 -3.35
C ALA A 96 4.77 -15.87 -3.90
N LEU A 97 5.31 -15.83 -5.11
CA LEU A 97 5.38 -14.61 -5.92
C LEU A 97 4.09 -14.48 -6.71
N LEU A 98 3.33 -13.44 -6.42
CA LEU A 98 2.13 -13.09 -7.17
C LEU A 98 2.53 -12.26 -8.40
N VAL A 99 2.22 -12.75 -9.58
CA VAL A 99 2.45 -12.05 -10.85
C VAL A 99 1.14 -11.92 -11.62
N PHE A 100 0.99 -10.86 -12.40
CA PHE A 100 -0.24 -10.51 -13.08
C PHE A 100 -0.04 -10.49 -14.59
N GLU A 101 -1.03 -10.97 -15.34
CA GLU A 101 -1.07 -10.83 -16.81
C GLU A 101 -1.37 -9.39 -17.24
N SER A 102 -2.28 -8.69 -16.53
CA SER A 102 -2.66 -7.30 -16.79
C SER A 102 -1.88 -6.31 -15.93
N ILE A 103 -1.32 -5.27 -16.56
CA ILE A 103 -0.69 -4.15 -15.87
C ILE A 103 -1.71 -3.34 -15.05
N GLU A 104 -2.94 -3.21 -15.56
CA GLU A 104 -4.02 -2.51 -14.87
C GLU A 104 -4.39 -3.22 -13.57
N GLU A 105 -4.47 -4.55 -13.59
CA GLU A 105 -4.76 -5.33 -12.39
C GLU A 105 -3.62 -5.26 -11.36
N CYS A 106 -2.38 -5.36 -11.81
CA CYS A 106 -1.20 -5.18 -10.97
C CYS A 106 -1.18 -3.78 -10.32
N ASN A 107 -1.48 -2.73 -11.10
CA ASN A 107 -1.59 -1.35 -10.58
C ASN A 107 -2.73 -1.19 -9.58
N ARG A 108 -3.89 -1.84 -9.79
CA ARG A 108 -4.99 -1.84 -8.80
C ARG A 108 -4.53 -2.48 -7.49
N PHE A 109 -3.84 -3.61 -7.58
CA PHE A 109 -3.31 -4.27 -6.39
C PHE A 109 -2.26 -3.42 -5.67
N ALA A 110 -1.34 -2.78 -6.41
CA ALA A 110 -0.38 -1.82 -5.85
C ALA A 110 -1.07 -0.66 -5.11
N GLN A 111 -2.15 -0.11 -5.68
CA GLN A 111 -2.93 0.95 -5.05
C GLN A 111 -3.64 0.49 -3.78
N GLN A 112 -4.08 -0.77 -3.73
CA GLN A 112 -4.69 -1.35 -2.53
C GLN A 112 -3.64 -1.54 -1.43
N LEU A 113 -2.46 -2.07 -1.76
CA LEU A 113 -1.35 -2.20 -0.82
C LEU A 113 -0.88 -0.85 -0.27
N GLY A 114 -0.84 0.19 -1.11
CA GLY A 114 -0.45 1.54 -0.68
C GLY A 114 -1.43 2.23 0.28
N GLN A 115 -2.65 1.71 0.44
CA GLN A 115 -3.61 2.22 1.42
C GLN A 115 -3.41 1.64 2.82
N GLU A 116 -2.55 0.62 2.95
CA GLU A 116 -2.36 -0.12 4.18
C GLU A 116 -1.17 0.43 4.97
N PRO A 117 -1.37 0.88 6.23
CA PRO A 117 -0.30 1.50 7.02
C PRO A 117 0.86 0.55 7.34
N SER A 118 0.64 -0.76 7.22
CA SER A 118 1.61 -1.82 7.51
C SER A 118 2.55 -2.13 6.36
N VAL A 119 2.26 -1.64 5.15
CA VAL A 119 3.08 -1.90 3.96
C VAL A 119 4.12 -0.79 3.82
N PRO A 120 5.42 -1.11 3.86
CA PRO A 120 6.47 -0.10 3.75
C PRO A 120 6.59 0.40 2.31
N GLY A 121 6.32 1.69 2.12
CA GLY A 121 6.49 2.36 0.83
C GLY A 121 5.45 1.98 -0.21
N GLN A 122 5.53 2.65 -1.35
CA GLN A 122 4.63 2.39 -2.49
C GLN A 122 5.31 1.42 -3.45
N PRO A 123 4.74 0.21 -3.66
CA PRO A 123 5.30 -0.71 -4.64
C PRO A 123 5.16 -0.15 -6.05
N VAL A 124 6.12 -0.49 -6.90
CA VAL A 124 6.16 -0.14 -8.32
C VAL A 124 5.86 -1.39 -9.14
N THR A 125 4.92 -1.27 -10.07
CA THR A 125 4.64 -2.31 -11.05
C THR A 125 5.79 -2.43 -12.04
N THR A 126 6.42 -3.60 -12.07
CA THR A 126 7.57 -3.89 -12.92
C THR A 126 7.25 -5.03 -13.88
N PRO A 127 7.41 -4.83 -15.20
CA PRO A 127 7.26 -5.91 -16.17
C PRO A 127 8.48 -6.84 -16.14
N MET A 128 8.26 -8.14 -16.27
CA MET A 128 9.34 -9.12 -16.44
C MET A 128 8.88 -10.32 -17.28
N PRO A 129 9.81 -11.01 -17.98
CA PRO A 129 9.49 -12.28 -18.64
C PRO A 129 9.06 -13.34 -17.61
N LEU A 130 8.00 -14.09 -17.91
CA LEU A 130 7.51 -15.15 -17.01
C LEU A 130 8.61 -16.15 -16.67
N VAL A 131 9.37 -16.57 -17.69
CA VAL A 131 10.48 -17.52 -17.55
C VAL A 131 11.52 -17.04 -16.53
N GLN A 132 11.79 -15.73 -16.48
CA GLN A 132 12.74 -15.17 -15.51
C GLN A 132 12.16 -15.20 -14.09
N ALA A 133 10.86 -14.89 -13.94
CA ALA A 133 10.17 -14.97 -12.67
C ALA A 133 10.13 -16.41 -12.13
N GLU A 134 9.83 -17.38 -12.99
CA GLU A 134 9.83 -18.82 -12.67
C GLU A 134 11.20 -19.30 -12.19
N GLN A 135 12.26 -18.93 -12.91
CA GLN A 135 13.64 -19.29 -12.54
C GLN A 135 14.04 -18.69 -11.18
N ALA A 136 13.68 -17.42 -10.94
CA ALA A 136 13.94 -16.78 -9.65
C ALA A 136 13.19 -17.48 -8.51
N CYS A 137 11.90 -17.77 -8.70
CA CYS A 137 11.09 -18.50 -7.71
C CYS A 137 11.67 -19.89 -7.41
N GLN A 138 12.09 -20.62 -8.46
CA GLN A 138 12.70 -21.94 -8.30
C GLN A 138 13.98 -21.90 -7.46
N GLN A 139 14.82 -20.88 -7.63
CA GLN A 139 16.05 -20.72 -6.84
C GLN A 139 15.78 -20.41 -5.37
N MET A 140 14.69 -19.70 -5.08
CA MET A 140 14.29 -19.31 -3.72
C MET A 140 13.37 -20.34 -3.04
N GLY A 141 12.94 -21.37 -3.77
CA GLY A 141 11.95 -22.34 -3.27
C GLY A 141 10.55 -21.75 -3.12
N TRP A 142 10.24 -20.69 -3.87
CA TRP A 142 8.93 -20.05 -3.88
C TRP A 142 8.06 -20.60 -4.99
N THR A 143 6.74 -20.48 -4.81
CA THR A 143 5.77 -20.82 -5.85
C THR A 143 5.42 -19.58 -6.65
N ILE A 144 5.32 -19.70 -7.97
CA ILE A 144 4.82 -18.60 -8.80
C ILE A 144 3.30 -18.74 -8.96
N MET A 145 2.58 -17.63 -8.81
CA MET A 145 1.13 -17.58 -8.92
C MET A 145 0.76 -16.53 -9.97
N VAL A 146 0.31 -16.99 -11.14
CA VAL A 146 -0.04 -16.12 -12.27
C VAL A 146 -1.53 -15.78 -12.21
N VAL A 147 -1.86 -14.51 -11.98
CA VAL A 147 -3.22 -13.98 -12.02
C VAL A 147 -3.60 -13.65 -13.46
N PRO A 148 -4.63 -14.30 -14.02
CA PRO A 148 -5.08 -14.04 -15.38
C PRO A 148 -5.90 -12.75 -15.50
N GLU A 149 -5.88 -12.14 -16.69
CA GLU A 149 -6.66 -10.93 -17.05
C GLU A 149 -8.17 -11.04 -16.76
#